data_AF-A0A521QJW6-F1
#
_entry.id   AF-A0A521QJW6-F1
#
_cell.length_a   1.000
_cell.length_b   1.000
_cell.length_c   1.000
_cell.angle_alpha   90.00
_cell.angle_beta   90.00
_cell.angle_gamma   90.00
#
_symmetry.space_group_name_H-M   'P 1'
#
loop_
_entity.id
_entity.type
_entity.pdbx_description
1 polymer ?
#
loop_
_entity_poly.entity_id
_entity_poly.type
_entity_poly.pdbx_seq_one_letter_code
_entity_poly.pdbx_strand_id
1 'polypeptide(L)'
;MAKKVDRIGKILGATNQFSVKTRAAGPLDLVQLREEIHERLESSGGRPSDPEWELRRVIPLKKSSWNFLRKKSGELQVNPGHLAAIILERGIESFKGR
;
A
#
# COMPACT_ATOMS: atom_id res chain seq x y z
N MET A 1 -7.43 -20.14 24.87
CA MET A 1 -8.07 -20.85 23.73
C MET A 1 -7.54 -20.36 22.36
N ALA A 2 -6.24 -20.09 22.20
CA ALA A 2 -5.70 -19.46 20.97
C ALA A 2 -5.24 -20.46 19.88
N LYS A 3 -5.01 -21.75 20.22
CA LYS A 3 -4.39 -22.73 19.30
C LYS A 3 -5.31 -23.30 18.20
N LYS A 4 -6.64 -23.17 18.31
CA LYS A 4 -7.58 -23.85 17.39
C LYS A 4 -7.89 -23.03 16.13
N VAL A 5 -7.91 -21.69 16.25
CA VAL A 5 -8.27 -20.76 15.17
C VAL A 5 -7.20 -20.76 14.08
N ASP A 6 -5.92 -20.75 14.46
CA ASP A 6 -4.78 -20.81 13.54
C ASP A 6 -4.82 -22.01 12.60
N ARG A 7 -5.30 -23.16 13.08
CA ARG A 7 -5.31 -24.41 12.32
C ARG A 7 -6.34 -24.38 11.21
N ILE A 8 -7.52 -23.80 11.48
CA ILE A 8 -8.60 -23.69 10.50
C ILE A 8 -8.20 -22.72 9.39
N GLY A 9 -7.73 -21.52 9.74
CA GLY A 9 -7.32 -20.55 8.73
C GLY A 9 -6.17 -21.05 7.86
N LYS A 10 -5.20 -21.78 8.43
CA LYS A 10 -4.10 -22.39 7.67
C LYS A 10 -4.56 -23.48 6.70
N ILE A 11 -5.53 -24.32 7.09
CA ILE A 11 -6.11 -25.34 6.20
C ILE A 11 -6.90 -24.69 5.06
N LEU A 12 -7.56 -23.57 5.33
CA LEU A 12 -8.28 -22.79 4.32
C LEU A 12 -7.36 -21.92 3.45
N GLY A 13 -6.03 -22.02 3.62
CA GLY A 13 -5.05 -21.28 2.82
C GLY A 13 -4.91 -19.80 3.19
N ALA A 14 -5.43 -19.36 4.34
CA ALA A 14 -5.30 -17.98 4.78
C ALA A 14 -3.84 -17.63 5.10
N THR A 15 -3.25 -16.72 4.33
CA THR A 15 -1.88 -16.22 4.55
C THR A 15 -1.80 -15.24 5.73
N ASN A 16 -2.87 -14.48 5.97
CA ASN A 16 -3.00 -13.54 7.07
C ASN A 16 -4.34 -13.74 7.77
N GLN A 17 -4.35 -13.69 9.09
CA GLN A 17 -5.55 -13.76 9.92
C GLN A 17 -5.57 -12.57 10.87
N PHE A 18 -6.74 -12.00 11.10
CA PHE A 18 -6.91 -10.87 12.00
C PHE A 18 -8.21 -11.01 12.78
N SER A 19 -8.20 -10.46 14.00
CA SER A 19 -9.40 -10.39 14.82
C SER A 19 -10.34 -9.33 14.26
N VAL A 20 -11.59 -9.71 14.06
CA VAL A 20 -12.70 -8.80 13.76
C VAL A 20 -13.20 -8.29 15.12
N LYS A 21 -13.41 -6.98 15.26
CA LYS A 21 -13.88 -6.37 16.51
C LYS A 21 -15.41 -6.33 16.49
N THR A 22 -16.04 -7.50 16.58
CA THR A 22 -17.50 -7.57 16.66
C THR A 22 -17.95 -7.11 18.06
N ARG A 23 -18.96 -6.23 18.09
CA ARG A 23 -19.55 -5.68 19.33
C ARG A 23 -20.82 -6.43 19.72
N ALA A 24 -21.47 -7.08 18.77
CA ALA A 24 -22.74 -7.79 18.97
C ALA A 24 -22.56 -9.30 18.78
N ALA A 25 -22.81 -10.08 19.84
CA ALA A 25 -23.02 -11.52 19.71
C ALA A 25 -24.51 -11.76 19.46
N GLY A 26 -24.91 -12.02 18.21
CA GLY A 26 -26.32 -12.25 17.86
C GLY A 26 -26.62 -12.23 16.36
N PRO A 27 -27.91 -12.27 15.95
CA PRO A 27 -28.33 -12.36 14.55
C PRO A 27 -27.82 -11.25 13.62
N LEU A 28 -27.35 -10.13 14.20
CA LEU A 28 -26.82 -8.97 13.47
C LEU A 28 -25.29 -9.01 13.30
N ASP A 29 -24.61 -10.04 13.81
CA ASP A 29 -23.16 -10.18 13.74
C ASP A 29 -22.65 -10.20 12.28
N LEU A 30 -23.42 -10.83 11.37
CA LEU A 30 -23.10 -10.83 9.95
C LEU A 30 -23.19 -9.45 9.29
N VAL A 31 -24.07 -8.57 9.79
CA VAL A 31 -24.20 -7.19 9.28
C VAL A 31 -23.01 -6.36 9.74
N GLN A 32 -22.59 -6.52 10.99
CA GLN A 32 -21.42 -5.84 11.53
C GLN A 32 -20.12 -6.32 10.86
N LEU A 33 -20.01 -7.62 10.58
CA LEU A 33 -18.89 -8.19 9.82
C LEU A 33 -18.82 -7.59 8.41
N ARG A 34 -19.96 -7.44 7.72
CA ARG A 34 -20.03 -6.80 6.40
C ARG A 34 -19.50 -5.37 6.45
N GLU A 35 -19.90 -4.60 7.46
CA GLU A 35 -19.44 -3.21 7.63
C GLU A 35 -17.94 -3.13 7.93
N GLU A 36 -17.41 -3.96 8.83
CA GLU A 36 -15.97 -3.98 9.14
C GLU A 36 -15.12 -4.43 7.95
N ILE A 37 -15.62 -5.38 7.13
CA ILE A 37 -14.97 -5.75 5.87
C ILE A 37 -15.02 -4.58 4.88
N HIS A 38 -16.17 -3.91 4.76
CA HIS A 38 -16.33 -2.78 3.85
C HIS A 38 -15.37 -1.65 4.21
N GLU A 39 -15.32 -1.19 5.46
CA GLU A 39 -14.42 -0.14 5.92
C GLU A 39 -12.93 -0.48 5.70
N ARG A 40 -12.55 -1.75 5.85
CA ARG A 40 -11.15 -2.18 5.67
C ARG A 40 -10.75 -2.39 4.21
N LEU A 41 -11.70 -2.83 3.38
CA LEU A 41 -11.48 -3.03 1.94
C LEU A 41 -11.81 -1.79 1.13
N GLU A 42 -12.44 -0.78 1.73
CA GLU A 42 -12.55 0.55 1.17
C GLU A 42 -11.14 1.11 1.02
N SER A 43 -10.74 1.30 -0.24
CA SER A 43 -9.47 1.94 -0.55
C SER A 43 -9.54 3.38 -0.07
N SER A 44 -8.94 3.67 1.08
CA SER A 44 -8.81 5.02 1.65
C SER A 44 -7.83 5.93 0.89
N GLY A 45 -7.46 5.54 -0.34
CA GLY A 45 -6.54 6.28 -1.18
C GLY A 45 -5.09 5.88 -0.94
N GLY A 46 -4.66 4.80 -1.60
CA GLY A 46 -3.28 4.77 -2.08
C GLY A 46 -3.13 5.89 -3.12
N ARG A 47 -2.62 7.05 -2.70
CA ARG A 47 -2.47 8.22 -3.58
C ARG A 47 -1.49 7.90 -4.73
N PRO A 48 -1.89 8.13 -5.99
CA PRO A 48 -0.92 8.52 -7.02
C PRO A 48 -0.18 9.75 -6.49
N SER A 49 1.15 9.75 -6.54
CA SER A 49 1.94 10.87 -6.01
C SER A 49 1.70 12.20 -6.73
N ASP A 50 0.95 12.19 -7.83
CA ASP A 50 0.39 13.37 -8.49
C ASP A 50 -0.82 12.93 -9.35
N PRO A 51 -1.98 13.62 -9.28
CA PRO A 51 -3.13 13.32 -10.15
C PRO A 51 -2.89 13.64 -11.64
N GLU A 52 -1.91 14.48 -12.00
CA GLU A 52 -1.60 14.82 -13.41
C GLU A 52 -0.70 13.77 -14.10
N TRP A 53 -0.19 12.78 -13.37
CA TRP A 53 0.69 11.75 -13.91
C TRP A 53 -0.09 10.64 -14.65
N GLU A 54 -0.52 10.94 -15.86
CA GLU A 54 -1.25 10.00 -16.73
C GLU A 54 -0.35 8.97 -17.42
N LEU A 55 0.96 9.24 -17.52
CA LEU A 55 1.91 8.43 -18.28
C LEU A 55 2.83 7.61 -17.37
N ARG A 56 2.75 6.28 -17.46
CA ARG A 56 3.68 5.35 -16.79
C ARG A 56 4.71 4.82 -17.79
N ARG A 57 5.96 5.26 -17.67
CA ARG A 57 7.08 4.79 -18.49
C ARG A 57 8.06 3.99 -17.65
N VAL A 58 8.49 2.83 -18.16
CA VAL A 58 9.56 2.04 -17.53
C VAL A 58 10.89 2.63 -17.97
N ILE A 59 11.57 3.32 -17.05
CA ILE A 59 12.88 3.93 -17.32
C ILE A 59 13.96 3.02 -16.76
N PRO A 60 14.92 2.55 -17.58
CA PRO A 60 16.05 1.78 -17.07
C PRO A 60 16.93 2.65 -16.18
N LEU A 61 17.20 2.18 -14.96
CA LEU A 61 18.05 2.85 -13.98
C LEU A 61 19.33 2.06 -13.70
N LYS A 62 20.43 2.77 -13.44
CA LYS A 62 21.66 2.15 -12.93
C LYS A 62 21.38 1.53 -11.55
N LYS A 63 22.00 0.37 -11.27
CA LYS A 63 21.85 -0.35 -9.99
C LYS A 63 22.20 0.51 -8.77
N SER A 64 23.23 1.35 -8.87
CA SER A 64 23.64 2.29 -7.81
C SER A 64 22.56 3.32 -7.51
N SER A 65 21.97 3.93 -8.54
CA SER A 65 20.88 4.90 -8.42
C SER A 65 19.62 4.28 -7.81
N TRP A 66 19.27 3.05 -8.22
CA TRP A 66 18.14 2.33 -7.63
C TRP A 66 18.35 2.02 -6.14
N ASN A 67 19.54 1.59 -5.76
CA ASN A 67 19.87 1.33 -4.35
C ASN A 67 19.77 2.60 -3.49
N PHE A 68 20.21 3.75 -4.02
CA PHE A 68 20.07 5.05 -3.36
C PHE A 68 18.59 5.42 -3.16
N LEU A 69 17.77 5.31 -4.21
CA LEU A 69 16.34 5.58 -4.14
C LEU A 69 15.66 4.66 -3.13
N ARG A 70 15.98 3.36 -3.12
CA ARG A 70 15.42 2.40 -2.17
C ARG A 70 15.73 2.79 -0.72
N LYS A 71 16.98 3.15 -0.43
CA LYS A 71 17.41 3.58 0.90
C LYS A 71 16.65 4.83 1.37
N LYS A 72 16.58 5.85 0.52
CA LYS A 72 15.88 7.11 0.83
C LYS A 72 14.36 6.98 0.89
N SER A 73 13.79 6.11 0.05
CA SER A 73 12.37 5.80 0.07
C SER A 73 11.93 5.14 1.38
N GLY A 74 12.79 4.30 1.98
CA GLY A 74 12.55 3.69 3.29
C GLY A 74 12.59 4.70 4.43
N GLU A 75 13.49 5.67 4.38
CA GLU A 75 13.58 6.77 5.37
C GLU A 75 12.33 7.68 5.30
N LEU A 76 11.80 7.91 4.09
CA LEU A 76 10.67 8.81 3.85
C LEU A 76 9.30 8.12 3.86
N GLN A 77 9.25 6.78 3.98
CA GLN A 77 8.04 5.97 3.83
C GLN A 77 7.28 6.20 2.50
N VAL A 78 8.01 6.47 1.42
CA VAL A 78 7.46 6.68 0.07
C VAL A 78 7.87 5.53 -0.84
N ASN A 79 7.13 5.26 -1.91
CA ASN A 79 7.54 4.29 -2.92
C ASN A 79 8.80 4.80 -3.67
N PRO A 80 9.86 3.98 -3.86
CA PRO A 80 11.07 4.40 -4.58
C PRO A 80 10.80 4.90 -6.01
N GLY A 81 9.77 4.36 -6.68
CA GLY A 81 9.35 4.83 -8.00
C GLY A 81 8.74 6.24 -7.95
N HIS A 82 7.94 6.54 -6.91
CA HIS A 82 7.40 7.90 -6.72
C HIS A 82 8.51 8.90 -6.40
N LEU A 83 9.48 8.51 -5.55
CA LEU A 83 10.65 9.34 -5.28
C LEU A 83 11.45 9.63 -6.56
N ALA A 84 11.61 8.62 -7.43
CA ALA A 84 12.28 8.79 -8.71
C ALA A 84 11.54 9.78 -9.63
N ALA A 85 10.21 9.68 -9.70
CA ALA A 85 9.39 10.57 -10.50
C ALA A 85 9.50 12.02 -10.02
N ILE A 86 9.42 12.27 -8.70
CA ILE A 86 9.59 13.61 -8.12
C ILE A 86 10.95 14.21 -8.49
N ILE A 87 12.04 13.43 -8.36
CA ILE A 87 13.39 13.90 -8.70
C ILE A 87 13.51 14.21 -10.19
N LEU A 88 12.89 13.39 -11.05
CA LEU A 88 12.89 13.56 -12.49
C LEU A 88 12.14 14.83 -12.90
N GLU A 89 10.92 15.05 -12.40
CA GLU A 89 10.13 16.26 -12.68
C GLU A 89 10.87 17.53 -12.24
N ARG A 90 11.41 17.55 -11.02
CA ARG A 90 12.23 18.67 -10.53
C ARG A 90 13.47 18.91 -11.38
N GLY A 91 14.11 17.84 -11.86
CA GLY A 91 15.23 17.93 -12.78
C GLY A 91 14.83 18.61 -14.09
N ILE A 92 13.70 18.20 -14.67
CA ILE A 92 13.16 18.78 -15.91
C ILE A 92 12.82 20.27 -15.71
N GLU A 93 12.15 20.63 -14.63
CA GLU A 93 11.84 22.03 -14.30
C GLU A 93 13.11 22.87 -14.18
N SER A 94 14.15 22.35 -13.52
CA SER A 94 15.45 23.04 -13.41
C SER A 94 16.13 23.25 -14.76
N PHE A 95 15.93 22.34 -15.72
CA PHE A 95 16.42 22.51 -17.09
C PHE A 95 15.58 23.50 -17.91
N LYS A 96 14.26 23.54 -17.71
CA LYS A 96 13.36 24.50 -18.39
C LYS A 96 13.50 25.94 -17.88
N GLY A 97 13.93 26.11 -16.63
CA GLY A 97 14.18 27.42 -16.01
C GLY A 97 15.52 28.07 -16.36
N ARG A 98 16.29 27.48 -17.29
CA ARG A 98 17.47 28.11 -17.93
C ARG A 98 17.15 28.43 -19.38
#